data_AF-M7WX43-F1
#
_entry.id   AF-M7WX43-F1
#
_cell.length_a   1.000
_cell.length_b   1.000
_cell.length_c   1.000
_cell.angle_alpha   90.00
_cell.angle_beta   90.00
_cell.angle_gamma   90.00
#
_symmetry.space_group_name_H-M   'P 1'
#
loop_
_entity.id
_entity.type
_entity.pdbx_description
1 polymer ?
#
loop_
_entity_poly.entity_id
_entity_poly.type
_entity_poly.pdbx_seq_one_letter_code
_entity_poly.pdbx_strand_id
1 'polypeptide(L)'
;MIGISINRNNDETDIWEKMLLSCDVGITSAVIQYLERQELTQDEKEINSIMLFNFFNEHNKLTELINFCIERDIYLKYDDLNTYSPYVTLYKCMLGYTQKYYFSQFSAFYQKKATKMKDTSLDDCQSSKTVKNMVAFKSILEDIVSLMTDDSIVPIYIKYTWSTIYKLLYKTNPDIVMKYMYLNMFLIPFNDIIEELMKVISSQHLNTLLNVSKCFHEIISPSNKTLPYPFWKEWIATKCIDLKTKLNNYIIQISKFYCDESDVIMDLPQNLVIPLIDYLKTDWESLYGYLSEEGYRMIELRMTSQLEMKQRVLSLVHQINQLRVSTFNENQMYLQKMSEMKMRMK
;
A
#
# COMPACT_ATOMS: atom_id res chain seq x y z
N MET A 1 -29.03 -9.29 53.21
CA MET A 1 -28.77 -9.95 51.91
C MET A 1 -29.74 -9.38 50.90
N ILE A 2 -29.22 -8.69 49.89
CA ILE A 2 -29.55 -8.78 48.45
C ILE A 2 -28.46 -7.89 47.85
N GLY A 3 -27.33 -8.50 47.51
CA GLY A 3 -26.29 -7.85 46.74
C GLY A 3 -26.82 -7.73 45.33
N ILE A 4 -27.07 -6.49 44.90
CA ILE A 4 -27.31 -6.20 43.49
C ILE A 4 -25.97 -6.44 42.80
N SER A 5 -25.79 -7.63 42.23
CA SER A 5 -24.72 -7.88 41.28
C SER A 5 -25.04 -7.03 40.05
N ILE A 6 -24.42 -5.85 39.98
CA ILE A 6 -24.33 -5.12 38.74
C ILE A 6 -23.47 -6.00 37.82
N ASN A 7 -24.14 -6.75 36.95
CA ASN A 7 -23.54 -7.34 35.76
C ASN A 7 -22.95 -6.18 34.95
N ARG A 8 -21.68 -5.85 35.19
CA ARG A 8 -20.88 -4.99 34.34
C ARG A 8 -20.34 -5.83 33.18
N ASN A 9 -21.22 -6.42 32.40
CA ASN A 9 -20.91 -6.72 31.01
C ASN A 9 -21.21 -5.44 30.24
N ASN A 10 -20.35 -4.44 30.41
CA ASN A 10 -20.24 -3.39 29.41
C ASN A 10 -19.55 -4.07 28.22
N ASP A 11 -20.28 -4.24 27.13
CA ASP A 11 -19.74 -4.38 25.77
C ASP A 11 -18.98 -3.07 25.41
N GLU A 12 -17.92 -2.77 26.14
CA GLU A 12 -16.94 -1.77 25.71
C GLU A 12 -16.09 -2.46 24.65
N THR A 13 -16.45 -2.22 23.39
CA THR A 13 -15.60 -2.50 22.22
C THR A 13 -14.17 -2.12 22.55
N ASP A 14 -13.24 -3.03 22.26
CA ASP A 14 -11.84 -2.86 22.60
C ASP A 14 -11.31 -1.53 22.06
N ILE A 15 -10.49 -0.81 22.84
CA ILE A 15 -10.00 0.51 22.39
C ILE A 15 -9.18 0.39 21.11
N TRP A 16 -8.40 -0.69 20.96
CA TRP A 16 -7.65 -0.94 19.73
C TRP A 16 -8.58 -1.16 18.57
N GLU A 17 -9.59 -2.02 18.76
CA GLU A 17 -10.57 -2.32 17.73
C GLU A 17 -11.30 -1.05 17.29
N LYS A 18 -11.80 -0.25 18.24
CA LYS A 18 -12.49 1.00 17.94
C LYS A 18 -11.60 2.01 17.19
N MET A 19 -10.37 2.21 17.65
CA MET A 19 -9.46 3.21 17.05
C MET A 19 -8.98 2.75 15.67
N LEU A 20 -8.68 1.46 15.50
CA LEU A 20 -8.24 0.92 14.22
C LEU A 20 -9.36 0.87 13.18
N LEU A 21 -10.58 0.43 13.55
CA LEU A 21 -11.72 0.39 12.63
C LEU A 21 -12.23 1.77 12.22
N SER A 22 -11.97 2.80 13.02
CA SER A 22 -12.22 4.20 12.64
C SER A 22 -11.06 4.83 11.86
N CYS A 23 -9.97 4.10 11.64
CA CYS A 23 -8.72 4.60 11.04
C CYS A 23 -8.22 5.89 11.72
N ASP A 24 -8.23 5.92 13.06
CA ASP A 24 -7.68 7.06 13.79
C ASP A 24 -6.24 7.31 13.34
N VAL A 25 -5.98 8.52 12.89
CA VAL A 25 -4.71 8.86 12.24
C VAL A 25 -3.50 8.60 13.13
N GLY A 26 -3.60 8.93 14.42
CA GLY A 26 -2.48 8.77 15.34
C GLY A 26 -2.22 7.30 15.64
N ILE A 27 -3.29 6.57 15.97
CA ILE A 27 -3.20 5.17 16.38
C ILE A 27 -2.86 4.25 15.21
N THR A 28 -3.59 4.35 14.09
CA THR A 28 -3.38 3.50 12.92
C THR A 28 -2.01 3.75 12.30
N SER A 29 -1.55 5.00 12.21
CA SER A 29 -0.18 5.29 11.74
C SER A 29 0.87 4.68 12.67
N ALA A 30 0.71 4.82 13.99
CA ALA A 30 1.67 4.30 14.96
C ALA A 30 1.76 2.77 14.90
N VAL A 31 0.62 2.08 14.83
CA VAL A 31 0.56 0.63 14.72
C VAL A 31 1.24 0.16 13.43
N ILE A 32 0.94 0.77 12.28
CA ILE A 32 1.59 0.41 11.01
C ILE A 32 3.09 0.68 11.07
N GLN A 33 3.51 1.86 11.55
CA GLN A 33 4.93 2.20 11.67
C GLN A 33 5.69 1.24 12.58
N TYR A 34 5.09 0.84 13.69
CA TYR A 34 5.67 -0.13 14.61
C TYR A 34 5.82 -1.50 13.95
N LEU A 35 4.75 -2.02 13.37
CA LEU A 35 4.70 -3.33 12.73
C LEU A 35 5.57 -3.43 11.47
N GLU A 36 5.81 -2.31 10.80
CA GLU A 36 6.57 -2.22 9.55
C GLU A 36 7.85 -1.39 9.70
N ARG A 37 8.43 -1.33 10.91
CA ARG A 37 9.66 -0.59 11.20
C ARG A 37 10.87 -1.16 10.45
N GLN A 38 11.87 -0.31 10.20
CA GLN A 38 12.99 -0.66 9.30
C GLN A 38 13.81 -1.85 9.80
N GLU A 39 13.94 -2.00 11.11
CA GLU A 39 14.77 -3.00 11.79
C GLU A 39 14.27 -4.44 11.62
N LEU A 40 13.00 -4.62 11.25
CA LEU A 40 12.41 -5.94 11.04
C LEU A 40 12.88 -6.58 9.73
N THR A 41 13.00 -7.90 9.76
CA THR A 41 13.25 -8.72 8.58
C THR A 41 12.05 -8.71 7.61
N GLN A 42 12.27 -9.13 6.37
CA GLN A 42 11.20 -9.19 5.37
C GLN A 42 10.10 -10.20 5.77
N ASP A 43 10.49 -11.33 6.36
CA ASP A 43 9.55 -12.36 6.80
C ASP A 43 8.68 -11.86 7.97
N GLU A 44 9.27 -11.13 8.92
CA GLU A 44 8.51 -10.50 10.02
C GLU A 44 7.52 -9.46 9.50
N LYS A 45 7.94 -8.63 8.53
CA LYS A 45 7.06 -7.65 7.88
C LYS A 45 5.90 -8.32 7.14
N GLU A 46 6.16 -9.42 6.42
CA GLU A 46 5.10 -10.17 5.75
C GLU A 46 4.07 -10.72 6.76
N ILE A 47 4.53 -11.32 7.86
CA ILE A 47 3.65 -11.83 8.93
C ILE A 47 2.82 -10.69 9.55
N ASN A 48 3.45 -9.55 9.84
CA ASN A 48 2.78 -8.39 10.40
C ASN A 48 1.75 -7.76 9.45
N SER A 49 2.08 -7.70 8.16
CA SER A 49 1.18 -7.27 7.10
C SER A 49 -0.05 -8.19 7.02
N ILE A 50 0.12 -9.52 7.08
CA ILE A 50 -1.00 -10.49 7.11
C ILE A 50 -1.91 -10.23 8.32
N MET A 51 -1.32 -9.99 9.50
CA MET A 51 -2.06 -9.70 10.72
C MET A 51 -2.93 -8.44 10.57
N LEU A 52 -2.38 -7.36 9.99
CA LEU A 52 -3.12 -6.14 9.69
C LEU A 52 -4.24 -6.41 8.68
N PHE A 53 -3.94 -7.07 7.56
CA PHE A 53 -4.93 -7.31 6.54
C PHE A 53 -6.06 -8.23 7.01
N ASN A 54 -5.77 -9.30 7.76
CA ASN A 54 -6.79 -10.17 8.35
C ASN A 54 -7.76 -9.35 9.21
N PHE A 55 -7.24 -8.51 10.11
CA PHE A 55 -8.07 -7.68 10.98
C PHE A 55 -9.03 -6.79 10.19
N PHE A 56 -8.54 -6.03 9.22
CA PHE A 56 -9.41 -5.12 8.44
C PHE A 56 -10.35 -5.89 7.49
N ASN A 57 -9.90 -7.01 6.93
CA ASN A 57 -10.72 -7.84 6.04
C ASN A 57 -11.89 -8.49 6.79
N GLU A 58 -11.66 -9.01 8.01
CA GLU A 58 -12.70 -9.61 8.86
C GLU A 58 -13.80 -8.60 9.27
N HIS A 59 -13.45 -7.31 9.33
CA HIS A 59 -14.38 -6.24 9.68
C HIS A 59 -14.99 -5.52 8.45
N ASN A 60 -14.74 -6.00 7.23
CA ASN A 60 -15.14 -5.35 5.97
C ASN A 60 -14.63 -3.89 5.88
N LYS A 61 -13.40 -3.66 6.33
CA LYS A 61 -12.73 -2.35 6.38
C LYS A 61 -11.41 -2.29 5.59
N LEU A 62 -11.21 -3.25 4.67
CA LEU A 62 -9.99 -3.34 3.88
C LEU A 62 -9.80 -2.13 2.96
N THR A 63 -10.87 -1.58 2.40
CA THR A 63 -10.80 -0.38 1.55
C THR A 63 -10.35 0.85 2.33
N GLU A 64 -10.82 1.03 3.57
CA GLU A 64 -10.38 2.14 4.43
C GLU A 64 -8.89 2.02 4.77
N LEU A 65 -8.39 0.82 5.09
CA LEU A 65 -6.97 0.60 5.31
C LEU A 65 -6.14 0.93 4.04
N ILE A 66 -6.58 0.44 2.87
CA ILE A 66 -5.89 0.70 1.60
C ILE A 66 -5.84 2.21 1.32
N ASN A 67 -6.97 2.89 1.44
CA ASN A 67 -7.07 4.33 1.22
C ASN A 67 -6.16 5.09 2.18
N PHE A 68 -6.15 4.71 3.47
CA PHE A 68 -5.30 5.29 4.49
C PHE A 68 -3.81 5.13 4.15
N CYS A 69 -3.38 3.92 3.77
CA CYS A 69 -1.99 3.65 3.44
C CYS A 69 -1.53 4.44 2.20
N ILE A 70 -2.35 4.48 1.16
CA ILE A 70 -2.05 5.22 -0.07
C ILE A 70 -1.91 6.72 0.22
N GLU A 71 -2.85 7.29 0.97
CA GLU A 71 -2.83 8.70 1.32
C GLU A 71 -1.56 9.05 2.12
N ARG A 72 -1.24 8.26 3.14
CA ARG A 72 -0.05 8.48 3.97
C ARG A 72 1.25 8.30 3.18
N ASP A 73 1.33 7.30 2.29
CA ASP A 73 2.50 7.08 1.45
C ASP A 73 2.78 8.28 0.54
N ILE A 74 1.74 8.77 -0.14
CA ILE A 74 1.85 9.89 -1.07
C ILE A 74 2.28 11.17 -0.33
N TYR A 75 1.74 11.43 0.85
CA TYR A 75 2.19 12.57 1.66
C TYR A 75 3.63 12.41 2.17
N LEU A 76 4.01 11.22 2.64
CA LEU A 76 5.35 10.97 3.17
C LEU A 76 6.43 11.13 2.09
N LYS A 77 6.13 10.72 0.87
CA LYS A 77 7.04 10.78 -0.28
C LYS A 77 6.87 12.02 -1.16
N TYR A 78 6.09 13.00 -0.71
CA TYR A 78 5.76 14.18 -1.51
C TYR A 78 7.02 14.92 -1.96
N ASP A 79 7.99 15.09 -1.08
CA ASP A 79 9.25 15.80 -1.36
C ASP A 79 10.36 14.86 -1.89
N ASP A 80 10.41 13.60 -1.42
CA ASP A 80 11.39 12.61 -1.84
C ASP A 80 10.77 11.22 -2.04
N LEU A 81 10.72 10.79 -3.30
CA LEU A 81 10.20 9.48 -3.70
C LEU A 81 11.00 8.29 -3.14
N ASN A 82 12.24 8.51 -2.71
CA ASN A 82 13.11 7.47 -2.15
C ASN A 82 12.97 7.31 -0.64
N THR A 83 12.19 8.18 0.02
CA THR A 83 11.96 8.07 1.45
C THR A 83 11.30 6.74 1.78
N TYR A 84 11.85 6.04 2.78
CA TYR A 84 11.28 4.79 3.27
C TYR A 84 9.85 5.04 3.76
N SER A 85 8.94 4.15 3.38
CA SER A 85 7.55 4.22 3.77
C SER A 85 7.07 2.85 4.23
N PRO A 86 6.64 2.72 5.50
CA PRO A 86 6.05 1.48 6.00
C PRO A 86 4.77 1.10 5.23
N TYR A 87 4.06 2.09 4.69
CA TYR A 87 2.86 1.89 3.89
C TYR A 87 3.15 1.23 2.53
N VAL A 88 4.33 1.47 1.95
CA VAL A 88 4.77 0.74 0.75
C VAL A 88 5.10 -0.71 1.05
N THR A 89 5.55 -1.02 2.25
CA THR A 89 5.77 -2.41 2.64
C THR A 89 4.45 -3.19 2.61
N LEU A 90 3.38 -2.63 3.19
CA LEU A 90 2.03 -3.21 3.10
C LEU A 90 1.59 -3.41 1.65
N TYR A 91 1.82 -2.41 0.80
CA TYR A 91 1.52 -2.51 -0.63
C TYR A 91 2.31 -3.62 -1.34
N LYS A 92 3.61 -3.74 -1.05
CA LYS A 92 4.46 -4.82 -1.57
C LYS A 92 3.97 -6.19 -1.11
N CYS A 93 3.55 -6.32 0.15
CA CYS A 93 2.97 -7.56 0.66
C CYS A 93 1.68 -7.94 -0.07
N MET A 94 0.76 -7.00 -0.32
CA MET A 94 -0.43 -7.26 -1.15
C MET A 94 -0.06 -7.74 -2.56
N LEU A 95 0.92 -7.08 -3.19
CA LEU A 95 1.42 -7.50 -4.49
C LEU A 95 2.05 -8.89 -4.44
N GLY A 96 2.82 -9.22 -3.41
CA GLY A 96 3.46 -10.54 -3.24
C GLY A 96 2.47 -11.70 -3.31
N TYR A 97 1.28 -11.56 -2.73
CA TYR A 97 0.21 -12.57 -2.83
C TYR A 97 -0.27 -12.76 -4.27
N THR A 98 -0.46 -11.66 -4.96
CA THR A 98 -0.84 -11.66 -6.38
C THR A 98 0.29 -12.25 -7.24
N GLN A 99 1.54 -11.92 -6.91
CA GLN A 99 2.73 -12.30 -7.66
C GLN A 99 2.98 -13.81 -7.67
N LYS A 100 2.51 -14.60 -6.70
CA LYS A 100 2.64 -16.08 -6.77
C LYS A 100 2.03 -16.65 -8.07
N TYR A 101 0.90 -16.10 -8.50
CA TYR A 101 0.27 -16.48 -9.77
C TYR A 101 1.07 -15.98 -10.97
N TYR A 102 1.48 -14.71 -10.96
CA TYR A 102 2.33 -14.14 -12.02
C TYR A 102 3.65 -14.89 -12.19
N PHE A 103 4.33 -15.19 -11.10
CA PHE A 103 5.60 -15.89 -11.06
C PHE A 103 5.48 -17.28 -11.68
N SER A 104 4.43 -18.04 -11.34
CA SER A 104 4.23 -19.38 -11.91
C SER A 104 4.08 -19.34 -13.44
N GLN A 105 3.28 -18.40 -13.96
CA GLN A 105 3.06 -18.23 -15.40
C GLN A 105 4.31 -17.69 -16.10
N PHE A 106 4.93 -16.66 -15.51
CA PHE A 106 6.15 -16.05 -16.02
C PHE A 106 7.28 -17.08 -16.07
N SER A 107 7.47 -17.87 -15.02
CA SER A 107 8.50 -18.91 -14.94
C SER A 107 8.29 -19.99 -16.01
N ALA A 108 7.06 -20.52 -16.13
CA ALA A 108 6.74 -21.53 -17.15
C ALA A 108 6.97 -21.00 -18.57
N PHE A 109 6.53 -19.76 -18.84
CA PHE A 109 6.75 -19.09 -20.11
C PHE A 109 8.25 -18.87 -20.39
N TYR A 110 8.95 -18.27 -19.43
CA TYR A 110 10.35 -17.90 -19.55
C TYR A 110 11.20 -19.15 -19.77
N GLN A 111 11.00 -20.24 -19.02
CA GLN A 111 11.69 -21.51 -19.24
C GLN A 111 11.48 -22.04 -20.67
N LYS A 112 10.26 -21.93 -21.22
CA LYS A 112 9.93 -22.40 -22.58
C LYS A 112 10.58 -21.56 -23.69
N LYS A 113 10.80 -20.26 -23.49
CA LYS A 113 11.45 -19.37 -24.47
C LYS A 113 12.96 -19.24 -24.27
N ALA A 114 13.44 -19.15 -23.04
CA ALA A 114 14.86 -19.00 -22.71
C ALA A 114 15.70 -20.23 -23.10
N THR A 115 15.13 -21.44 -23.01
CA THR A 115 15.79 -22.67 -23.50
C THR A 115 16.10 -22.63 -25.00
N LYS A 116 15.40 -21.80 -25.77
CA LYS A 116 15.61 -21.62 -27.21
C LYS A 116 16.62 -20.54 -27.55
N MET A 117 16.97 -19.66 -26.60
CA MET A 117 17.96 -18.59 -26.80
C MET A 117 19.32 -19.05 -26.30
N LYS A 118 20.27 -19.28 -27.21
CA LYS A 118 21.68 -19.57 -26.91
C LYS A 118 22.54 -18.35 -27.26
N ASP A 119 23.41 -17.94 -26.34
CA ASP A 119 24.45 -16.91 -26.53
C ASP A 119 23.95 -15.58 -27.11
N THR A 120 22.95 -14.99 -26.47
CA THR A 120 22.38 -13.68 -26.87
C THR A 120 22.88 -12.55 -25.97
N SER A 121 23.80 -11.75 -26.50
CA SER A 121 24.28 -10.49 -25.91
C SER A 121 23.47 -9.28 -26.38
N LEU A 122 23.47 -8.23 -25.56
CA LEU A 122 23.09 -6.88 -25.96
C LEU A 122 24.37 -6.19 -26.45
N ASP A 123 24.51 -6.03 -27.76
CA ASP A 123 25.69 -5.39 -28.35
C ASP A 123 25.39 -3.93 -28.70
N ASP A 124 26.41 -3.08 -28.58
CA ASP A 124 26.29 -1.63 -28.82
C ASP A 124 26.34 -1.26 -30.32
N CYS A 125 26.80 -2.18 -31.17
CA CYS A 125 26.95 -1.97 -32.61
C CYS A 125 25.95 -2.82 -33.40
N GLN A 126 25.42 -2.27 -34.49
CA GLN A 126 24.50 -2.96 -35.36
C GLN A 126 25.18 -4.04 -36.20
N SER A 127 24.60 -5.24 -36.21
CA SER A 127 24.94 -6.37 -37.07
C SER A 127 23.71 -7.25 -37.34
N SER A 128 23.76 -8.14 -38.34
CA SER A 128 22.64 -9.06 -38.62
C SER A 128 22.31 -9.98 -37.44
N LYS A 129 23.31 -10.41 -36.67
CA LYS A 129 23.14 -11.21 -35.44
C LYS A 129 22.42 -10.40 -34.36
N THR A 130 22.86 -9.17 -34.11
CA THR A 130 22.25 -8.31 -33.08
C THR A 130 20.80 -7.98 -33.37
N VAL A 131 20.45 -7.69 -34.63
CA VAL A 131 19.05 -7.46 -35.02
C VAL A 131 18.19 -8.70 -34.76
N LYS A 132 18.68 -9.90 -35.09
CA LYS A 132 17.98 -11.16 -34.78
C LYS A 132 17.80 -11.36 -33.27
N ASN A 133 18.82 -11.05 -32.46
CA ASN A 133 18.73 -11.11 -31.01
C ASN A 133 17.68 -10.12 -30.48
N MET A 134 17.67 -8.88 -30.97
CA MET A 134 16.69 -7.86 -30.56
C MET A 134 15.25 -8.25 -30.91
N VAL A 135 15.03 -8.87 -32.08
CA VAL A 135 13.71 -9.42 -32.44
C VAL A 135 13.28 -10.52 -31.48
N ALA A 136 14.20 -11.41 -31.08
CA ALA A 136 13.91 -12.44 -30.09
C ALA A 136 13.62 -11.85 -28.70
N PHE A 137 14.38 -10.84 -28.27
CA PHE A 137 14.09 -10.12 -27.03
C PHE A 137 12.74 -9.42 -27.06
N LYS A 138 12.39 -8.72 -28.15
CA LYS A 138 11.06 -8.12 -28.32
C LYS A 138 9.95 -9.16 -28.19
N SER A 139 10.12 -10.34 -28.79
CA SER A 139 9.13 -11.42 -28.68
C SER A 139 8.95 -11.92 -27.24
N ILE A 140 9.99 -11.87 -26.41
CA ILE A 140 9.84 -12.17 -24.97
C ILE A 140 9.13 -11.01 -24.26
N LEU A 141 9.50 -9.77 -24.55
CA LEU A 141 8.90 -8.58 -23.94
C LEU A 141 7.41 -8.45 -24.28
N GLU A 142 6.98 -8.83 -25.48
CA GLU A 142 5.57 -8.88 -25.90
C GLU A 142 4.74 -9.78 -24.97
N ASP A 143 5.24 -10.95 -24.64
CA ASP A 143 4.56 -11.89 -23.75
C ASP A 143 4.59 -11.41 -22.30
N ILE A 144 5.71 -10.85 -21.84
CA ILE A 144 5.83 -10.25 -20.50
C ILE A 144 4.80 -9.14 -20.34
N VAL A 145 4.75 -8.19 -21.28
CA VAL A 145 3.78 -7.09 -21.25
C VAL A 145 2.37 -7.64 -21.31
N SER A 146 2.11 -8.67 -22.13
CA SER A 146 0.79 -9.30 -22.20
C SER A 146 0.37 -9.90 -20.86
N LEU A 147 1.25 -10.64 -20.19
CA LEU A 147 1.02 -11.18 -18.85
C LEU A 147 0.76 -10.07 -17.83
N MET A 148 1.60 -9.03 -17.78
CA MET A 148 1.45 -7.94 -16.81
C MET A 148 0.23 -7.04 -17.04
N THR A 149 -0.37 -7.11 -18.24
CA THR A 149 -1.60 -6.40 -18.60
C THR A 149 -2.81 -7.32 -18.69
N ASP A 150 -2.68 -8.58 -18.27
CA ASP A 150 -3.80 -9.51 -18.22
C ASP A 150 -4.68 -9.21 -17.01
N ASP A 151 -5.81 -8.54 -17.28
CA ASP A 151 -6.75 -8.13 -16.26
C ASP A 151 -7.43 -9.32 -15.55
N SER A 152 -7.41 -10.53 -16.14
CA SER A 152 -8.06 -11.71 -15.57
C SER A 152 -7.32 -12.30 -14.36
N ILE A 153 -6.03 -11.98 -14.21
CA ILE A 153 -5.17 -12.53 -13.16
C ILE A 153 -4.86 -11.51 -12.05
N VAL A 154 -5.21 -10.23 -12.23
CA VAL A 154 -5.10 -9.22 -11.17
C VAL A 154 -6.31 -9.31 -10.24
N PRO A 155 -6.12 -9.53 -8.93
CA PRO A 155 -7.22 -9.51 -7.98
C PRO A 155 -7.86 -8.13 -7.85
N ILE A 156 -9.13 -8.10 -7.45
CA ILE A 156 -9.92 -6.86 -7.28
C ILE A 156 -9.23 -5.88 -6.33
N TYR A 157 -8.70 -6.35 -5.20
CA TYR A 157 -8.03 -5.49 -4.20
C TYR A 157 -6.79 -4.77 -4.76
N ILE A 158 -6.04 -5.40 -5.67
CA ILE A 158 -4.92 -4.75 -6.36
C ILE A 158 -5.41 -3.72 -7.38
N LYS A 159 -6.44 -4.05 -8.18
CA LYS A 159 -7.02 -3.08 -9.13
C LYS A 159 -7.57 -1.85 -8.42
N TYR A 160 -8.27 -2.07 -7.31
CA TYR A 160 -8.77 -1.02 -6.43
C TYR A 160 -7.63 -0.14 -5.94
N THR A 161 -6.58 -0.76 -5.38
CA THR A 161 -5.37 -0.05 -4.90
C THR A 161 -4.74 0.81 -5.99
N TRP A 162 -4.49 0.26 -7.18
CA TRP A 162 -3.92 1.01 -8.31
C TRP A 162 -4.82 2.16 -8.77
N SER A 163 -6.12 1.93 -8.87
CA SER A 163 -7.10 2.96 -9.23
C SER A 163 -7.09 4.11 -8.22
N THR A 164 -7.04 3.80 -6.92
CA THR A 164 -6.97 4.79 -5.84
C THR A 164 -5.66 5.58 -5.88
N ILE A 165 -4.50 4.92 -6.06
CA ILE A 165 -3.20 5.60 -6.23
C ILE A 165 -3.27 6.57 -7.40
N TYR A 166 -3.77 6.13 -8.56
CA TYR A 166 -3.89 6.97 -9.75
C TYR A 166 -4.75 8.21 -9.46
N LYS A 167 -5.95 8.00 -8.92
CA LYS A 167 -6.93 9.08 -8.67
C LYS A 167 -6.38 10.10 -7.67
N LEU A 168 -5.71 9.64 -6.61
CA LEU A 168 -5.14 10.54 -5.61
C LEU A 168 -3.96 11.33 -6.17
N LEU A 169 -3.01 10.69 -6.85
CA LEU A 169 -1.88 11.38 -7.48
C LEU A 169 -2.32 12.33 -8.59
N TYR A 170 -3.33 11.96 -9.39
CA TYR A 170 -3.83 12.85 -10.43
C TYR A 170 -4.42 14.14 -9.85
N LYS A 171 -4.98 14.07 -8.64
CA LYS A 171 -5.50 15.23 -7.92
C LYS A 171 -4.39 16.06 -7.26
N THR A 172 -3.35 15.43 -6.70
CA THR A 172 -2.34 16.11 -5.87
C THR A 172 -1.07 16.48 -6.64
N ASN A 173 -0.59 15.62 -7.53
CA ASN A 173 0.64 15.81 -8.29
C ASN A 173 0.55 15.12 -9.68
N PRO A 174 -0.17 15.73 -10.65
CA PRO A 174 -0.47 15.09 -11.94
C PRO A 174 0.78 14.77 -12.78
N ASP A 175 1.85 15.55 -12.62
CA ASP A 175 3.07 15.43 -13.42
C ASP A 175 3.84 14.11 -13.16
N ILE A 176 3.69 13.54 -11.96
CA ILE A 176 4.40 12.31 -11.57
C ILE A 176 3.55 11.05 -11.68
N VAL A 177 2.23 11.16 -11.95
CA VAL A 177 1.28 10.03 -11.95
C VAL A 177 1.80 8.87 -12.77
N MET A 178 2.11 9.10 -14.04
CA MET A 178 2.52 8.02 -14.94
C MET A 178 3.81 7.35 -14.47
N LYS A 179 4.79 8.13 -14.01
CA LYS A 179 6.05 7.60 -13.47
C LYS A 179 5.79 6.73 -12.24
N TYR A 180 4.93 7.19 -11.33
CA TYR A 180 4.59 6.46 -10.11
C TYR A 180 3.82 5.17 -10.41
N MET A 181 2.88 5.22 -11.36
CA MET A 181 2.11 4.04 -11.78
C MET A 181 2.99 3.02 -12.49
N TYR A 182 3.91 3.45 -13.35
CA TYR A 182 4.89 2.57 -13.98
C TYR A 182 5.75 1.83 -12.94
N LEU A 183 6.18 2.54 -11.90
CA LEU A 183 6.95 1.95 -10.81
C LEU A 183 6.13 0.88 -10.07
N ASN A 184 4.92 1.24 -9.63
CA ASN A 184 4.11 0.41 -8.74
C ASN A 184 3.39 -0.75 -9.43
N MET A 185 2.93 -0.57 -10.67
CA MET A 185 2.19 -1.60 -11.41
C MET A 185 3.11 -2.56 -12.17
N PHE A 186 4.29 -2.10 -12.59
CA PHE A 186 5.13 -2.86 -13.50
C PHE A 186 6.56 -3.09 -12.99
N LEU A 187 7.32 -2.05 -12.62
CA LEU A 187 8.72 -2.26 -12.24
C LEU A 187 8.88 -3.07 -10.96
N ILE A 188 8.15 -2.72 -9.89
CA ILE A 188 8.22 -3.45 -8.61
C ILE A 188 7.84 -4.91 -8.82
N PRO A 189 6.64 -5.24 -9.37
CA PRO A 189 6.26 -6.64 -9.57
C PRO A 189 7.19 -7.40 -10.52
N PHE A 190 7.70 -6.76 -11.57
CA PHE A 190 8.61 -7.39 -12.49
C PHE A 190 9.95 -7.72 -11.81
N ASN A 191 10.49 -6.80 -11.02
CA ASN A 191 11.77 -7.00 -10.33
C ASN A 191 11.70 -8.12 -9.31
N ASP A 192 10.61 -8.20 -8.56
CA ASP A 192 10.37 -9.29 -7.61
C ASP A 192 10.34 -10.65 -8.35
N ILE A 193 9.67 -10.73 -9.51
CA ILE A 193 9.65 -11.94 -10.35
C ILE A 193 11.05 -12.32 -10.86
N ILE A 194 11.85 -11.33 -11.29
CA ILE A 194 13.22 -11.56 -11.76
C ILE A 194 14.10 -12.08 -10.62
N GLU A 195 13.99 -11.51 -9.42
CA GLU A 195 14.75 -11.93 -8.24
C GLU A 195 14.43 -13.39 -7.86
N GLU A 196 13.14 -13.74 -7.82
CA GLU A 196 12.72 -15.13 -7.56
C GLU A 196 13.21 -16.09 -8.64
N LEU A 197 13.19 -15.69 -9.91
CA LEU A 197 13.70 -16.52 -11.00
C LEU A 197 15.21 -16.75 -10.93
N MET A 198 15.97 -15.74 -10.52
CA MET A 198 17.42 -15.84 -10.38
C MET A 198 17.82 -16.94 -9.39
N LYS A 199 16.97 -17.26 -8.41
CA LYS A 199 17.21 -18.33 -7.42
C LYS A 199 17.10 -19.74 -8.03
N VAL A 200 16.35 -19.92 -9.12
CA VAL A 200 15.99 -21.24 -9.68
C VAL A 200 16.57 -21.48 -11.09
N ILE A 201 16.93 -20.41 -11.81
CA ILE A 201 17.41 -20.50 -13.19
C ILE A 201 18.83 -21.10 -13.30
N SER A 202 19.08 -21.85 -14.36
CA SER A 202 20.43 -22.34 -14.64
C SER A 202 21.38 -21.21 -15.07
N SER A 203 22.67 -21.36 -14.77
CA SER A 203 23.72 -20.38 -15.10
C SER A 203 23.77 -20.03 -16.60
N GLN A 204 23.43 -20.99 -17.47
CA GLN A 204 23.39 -20.80 -18.93
C GLN A 204 22.29 -19.82 -19.39
N HIS A 205 21.21 -19.67 -18.62
CA HIS A 205 20.07 -18.80 -18.99
C HIS A 205 20.01 -17.50 -18.18
N LEU A 206 20.89 -17.34 -17.19
CA LEU A 206 20.96 -16.15 -16.35
C LEU A 206 21.27 -14.87 -17.16
N ASN A 207 22.23 -14.93 -18.09
CA ASN A 207 22.57 -13.78 -18.93
C ASN A 207 21.39 -13.32 -19.79
N THR A 208 20.61 -14.25 -20.33
CA THR A 208 19.39 -13.94 -21.08
C THR A 208 18.37 -13.24 -20.18
N LEU A 209 18.19 -13.72 -18.94
CA LEU A 209 17.24 -13.14 -17.98
C LEU A 209 17.60 -11.69 -17.65
N LEU A 210 18.88 -11.45 -17.37
CA LEU A 210 19.39 -10.11 -17.09
C LEU A 210 19.25 -9.18 -18.30
N ASN A 211 19.47 -9.68 -19.51
CA ASN A 211 19.29 -8.89 -20.73
C ASN A 211 17.81 -8.57 -21.02
N VAL A 212 16.90 -9.51 -20.75
CA VAL A 212 15.45 -9.25 -20.80
C VAL A 212 15.07 -8.18 -19.77
N SER A 213 15.58 -8.29 -18.55
CA SER A 213 15.35 -7.30 -17.49
C SER A 213 15.81 -5.90 -17.91
N LYS A 214 17.02 -5.78 -18.46
CA LYS A 214 17.53 -4.50 -19.00
C LYS A 214 16.65 -3.93 -20.11
N CYS A 215 16.20 -4.77 -21.04
CA CYS A 215 15.32 -4.32 -22.13
C CYS A 215 13.96 -3.84 -21.60
N PHE A 216 13.38 -4.53 -20.62
CA PHE A 216 12.11 -4.15 -20.01
C PHE A 216 12.23 -2.82 -19.25
N HIS A 217 13.32 -2.62 -18.49
CA HIS A 217 13.60 -1.35 -17.82
C HIS A 217 13.73 -0.19 -18.82
N GLU A 218 14.38 -0.41 -19.95
CA GLU A 218 14.53 0.63 -20.98
C GLU A 218 13.17 0.98 -21.65
N ILE A 219 12.20 0.04 -21.71
CA ILE A 219 10.83 0.35 -22.16
C ILE A 219 10.12 1.28 -21.17
N ILE A 220 10.19 0.96 -19.87
CA ILE A 220 9.43 1.66 -18.82
C ILE A 220 10.07 3.00 -18.47
N SER A 221 11.39 2.99 -18.24
CA SER A 221 12.18 4.14 -17.81
C SER A 221 13.37 4.32 -18.75
N PRO A 222 13.17 4.89 -19.95
CA PRO A 222 14.22 5.05 -20.94
C PRO A 222 15.41 5.82 -20.37
N SER A 223 16.61 5.35 -20.67
CA SER A 223 17.85 6.04 -20.31
C SER A 223 17.93 7.37 -21.06
N ASN A 224 18.47 8.41 -20.41
CA ASN A 224 18.81 9.65 -21.08
C ASN A 224 19.77 9.35 -22.25
N LYS A 225 19.53 10.00 -23.40
CA LYS A 225 20.38 9.85 -24.59
C LYS A 225 21.71 10.57 -24.37
N THR A 226 22.70 9.86 -23.83
CA THR A 226 24.09 10.30 -23.81
C THR A 226 24.86 9.60 -24.94
N LEU A 227 25.70 10.35 -25.65
CA LEU A 227 26.50 9.81 -26.76
C LEU A 227 27.82 9.20 -26.24
N PRO A 228 28.27 8.06 -26.79
CA PRO A 228 27.60 7.23 -27.79
C PRO A 228 26.42 6.44 -27.19
N TYR A 229 25.27 6.46 -27.87
CA TYR A 229 24.06 5.78 -27.41
C TYR A 229 24.04 4.34 -27.97
N PRO A 230 23.98 3.30 -27.12
CA PRO A 230 24.01 1.90 -27.55
C PRO A 230 22.92 1.54 -28.56
N PHE A 231 23.27 0.79 -29.62
CA PHE A 231 22.32 0.32 -30.64
C PHE A 231 21.10 -0.36 -30.04
N TRP A 232 21.29 -1.27 -29.07
CA TRP A 232 20.17 -2.00 -28.48
C TRP A 232 19.16 -1.09 -27.78
N LYS A 233 19.61 0.01 -27.15
CA LYS A 233 18.73 1.00 -26.52
C LYS A 233 17.92 1.76 -27.57
N GLU A 234 18.57 2.21 -28.64
CA GLU A 234 17.89 2.87 -29.76
C GLU A 234 16.87 1.94 -30.43
N TRP A 235 17.24 0.67 -30.60
CA TRP A 235 16.36 -0.34 -31.16
C TRP A 235 15.12 -0.53 -30.28
N ILE A 236 15.26 -0.67 -28.97
CA ILE A 236 14.11 -0.75 -28.04
C ILE A 236 13.24 0.51 -28.13
N ALA A 237 13.86 1.69 -28.06
CA ALA A 237 13.14 2.96 -28.10
C ALA A 237 12.33 3.16 -29.40
N THR A 238 12.79 2.60 -30.52
CA THR A 238 12.12 2.74 -31.82
C THR A 238 11.17 1.60 -32.16
N LYS A 239 11.50 0.36 -31.76
CA LYS A 239 10.76 -0.85 -32.17
C LYS A 239 9.84 -1.40 -31.09
N CYS A 240 9.90 -0.93 -29.84
CA CYS A 240 9.03 -1.35 -28.74
C CYS A 240 8.07 -0.26 -28.26
N ILE A 241 7.82 0.78 -29.08
CA ILE A 241 6.86 1.86 -28.76
C ILE A 241 5.45 1.29 -28.54
N ASP A 242 5.07 0.29 -29.33
CA ASP A 242 3.81 -0.46 -29.21
C ASP A 242 3.62 -1.07 -27.82
N LEU A 243 4.69 -1.65 -27.26
CA LEU A 243 4.67 -2.23 -25.91
C LEU A 243 4.45 -1.15 -24.84
N LYS A 244 5.14 -0.02 -24.97
CA LYS A 244 4.97 1.13 -24.07
C LYS A 244 3.53 1.67 -24.13
N THR A 245 2.98 1.81 -25.33
CA THR A 245 1.59 2.23 -25.52
C THR A 245 0.60 1.26 -24.89
N LYS A 246 0.84 -0.07 -25.00
CA LYS A 246 0.00 -1.07 -24.33
C LYS A 246 0.00 -0.91 -22.80
N LEU A 247 1.17 -0.72 -22.20
CA LEU A 247 1.31 -0.45 -20.76
C LEU A 247 0.61 0.85 -20.33
N ASN A 248 0.78 1.94 -21.11
CA ASN A 248 0.09 3.21 -20.87
C ASN A 248 -1.43 3.06 -20.90
N ASN A 249 -1.95 2.39 -21.92
CA ASN A 249 -3.38 2.16 -22.07
C ASN A 249 -3.95 1.34 -20.91
N TYR A 250 -3.18 0.37 -20.41
CA TYR A 250 -3.58 -0.42 -19.24
C TYR A 250 -3.65 0.44 -17.96
N ILE A 251 -2.67 1.32 -17.71
CA ILE A 251 -2.75 2.30 -16.60
C ILE A 251 -4.01 3.16 -16.72
N ILE A 252 -4.28 3.70 -17.91
CA ILE A 252 -5.46 4.53 -18.17
C ILE A 252 -6.76 3.73 -17.97
N GLN A 253 -6.80 2.46 -18.37
CA GLN A 253 -7.93 1.57 -18.12
C GLN A 253 -8.15 1.37 -16.61
N ILE A 254 -7.09 1.07 -15.86
CA ILE A 254 -7.14 0.90 -14.40
C ILE A 254 -7.60 2.17 -13.69
N SER A 255 -7.26 3.36 -14.20
CA SER A 255 -7.76 4.63 -13.63
C SER A 255 -9.29 4.74 -13.63
N LYS A 256 -9.96 4.03 -14.54
CA LYS A 256 -11.42 3.96 -14.69
C LYS A 256 -12.04 2.80 -13.91
N PHE A 257 -11.23 1.98 -13.25
CA PHE A 257 -11.71 0.89 -12.44
C PHE A 257 -12.58 1.41 -11.29
N TYR A 258 -13.72 0.74 -11.11
CA TYR A 258 -14.69 0.96 -10.06
C TYR A 258 -15.23 -0.41 -9.65
N CYS A 259 -15.35 -0.62 -8.34
CA CYS A 259 -16.01 -1.76 -7.74
C CYS A 259 -16.73 -1.28 -6.49
N ASP A 260 -17.67 -2.07 -5.98
CA ASP A 260 -18.23 -1.81 -4.67
C ASP A 260 -17.15 -2.10 -3.61
N GLU A 261 -17.05 -1.26 -2.59
CA GLU A 261 -15.99 -1.37 -1.59
C GLU A 261 -16.09 -2.69 -0.80
N SER A 262 -17.30 -3.23 -0.65
CA SER A 262 -17.54 -4.54 -0.04
C SER A 262 -16.97 -5.71 -0.84
N ASP A 263 -16.71 -5.54 -2.14
CA ASP A 263 -16.15 -6.59 -3.00
C ASP A 263 -14.62 -6.65 -2.89
N VAL A 264 -14.00 -5.68 -2.23
CA VAL A 264 -12.56 -5.62 -2.00
C VAL A 264 -12.22 -6.51 -0.80
N ILE A 265 -12.05 -7.80 -1.10
CA ILE A 265 -11.72 -8.85 -0.13
C ILE A 265 -10.40 -9.49 -0.55
N MET A 266 -9.58 -9.87 0.43
CA MET A 266 -8.34 -10.61 0.22
C MET A 266 -8.39 -11.98 0.89
N ASP A 267 -8.09 -13.03 0.13
CA ASP A 267 -7.99 -14.40 0.64
C ASP A 267 -6.64 -14.58 1.35
N LEU A 268 -6.66 -14.54 2.68
CA LEU A 268 -5.46 -14.57 3.51
C LEU A 268 -5.43 -15.79 4.43
N PRO A 269 -4.22 -16.27 4.76
CA PRO A 269 -4.06 -17.34 5.74
C PRO A 269 -4.37 -16.82 7.16
N GLN A 270 -5.48 -17.27 7.73
CA GLN A 270 -5.89 -16.88 9.10
C GLN A 270 -5.03 -17.55 10.20
N ASN A 271 -4.52 -18.75 9.95
CA ASN A 271 -3.83 -19.55 10.96
C ASN A 271 -2.34 -19.22 11.15
N LEU A 272 -1.80 -18.29 10.37
CA LEU A 272 -0.37 -17.95 10.41
C LEU A 272 -0.02 -16.87 11.44
N VAL A 273 -1.01 -16.14 11.94
CA VAL A 273 -0.80 -14.91 12.71
C VAL A 273 -1.60 -14.92 14.01
N ILE A 274 -1.03 -14.30 15.04
CA ILE A 274 -1.78 -13.95 16.25
C ILE A 274 -2.77 -12.84 15.87
N PRO A 275 -4.03 -12.84 16.36
CA PRO A 275 -4.96 -11.74 16.11
C PRO A 275 -4.38 -10.39 16.52
N LEU A 276 -4.54 -9.37 15.68
CA LEU A 276 -3.93 -8.05 15.87
C LEU A 276 -4.23 -7.44 17.24
N ILE A 277 -5.49 -7.54 17.70
CA ILE A 277 -5.90 -6.98 18.98
C ILE A 277 -5.21 -7.68 20.16
N ASP A 278 -5.03 -8.99 20.09
CA ASP A 278 -4.35 -9.76 21.13
C ASP A 278 -2.85 -9.47 21.17
N TYR A 279 -2.25 -9.30 19.99
CA TYR A 279 -0.86 -8.86 19.85
C TYR A 279 -0.66 -7.48 20.50
N LEU A 280 -1.50 -6.50 20.13
CA LEU A 280 -1.44 -5.13 20.67
C LEU A 280 -1.71 -5.10 22.18
N LYS A 281 -2.59 -5.97 22.69
CA LYS A 281 -2.80 -6.10 24.15
C LYS A 281 -1.57 -6.52 24.91
N THR A 282 -0.74 -7.36 24.29
CA THR A 282 0.46 -7.90 24.91
C THR A 282 1.63 -6.93 24.81
N ASP A 283 1.72 -6.18 23.70
CA ASP A 283 2.92 -5.41 23.34
C ASP A 283 2.68 -3.90 23.21
N TRP A 284 1.62 -3.37 23.84
CA TRP A 284 1.25 -1.96 23.71
C TRP A 284 2.32 -0.98 24.22
N GLU A 285 3.14 -1.38 25.19
CA GLU A 285 4.19 -0.51 25.75
C GLU A 285 5.24 -0.15 24.69
N SER A 286 5.53 -1.08 23.77
CA SER A 286 6.48 -0.90 22.68
C SER A 286 6.07 0.16 21.66
N LEU A 287 4.79 0.57 21.66
CA LEU A 287 4.27 1.65 20.80
C LEU A 287 4.62 3.06 21.30
N TYR A 288 5.24 3.22 22.48
CA TYR A 288 5.59 4.53 23.05
C TYR A 288 6.36 5.43 22.08
N GLY A 289 7.29 4.86 21.31
CA GLY A 289 8.10 5.61 20.34
C GLY A 289 7.36 6.04 19.07
N TYR A 290 6.14 5.55 18.84
CA TYR A 290 5.39 5.74 17.61
C TYR A 290 4.10 6.55 17.80
N LEU A 291 3.66 6.71 19.04
CA LEU A 291 2.47 7.48 19.42
C LEU A 291 2.86 8.88 19.90
N SER A 292 1.92 9.82 19.80
CA SER A 292 2.04 11.06 20.57
C SER A 292 1.97 10.76 22.07
N GLU A 293 2.53 11.65 22.88
CA GLU A 293 2.49 11.51 24.34
C GLU A 293 1.04 11.38 24.85
N GLU A 294 0.12 12.16 24.29
CA GLU A 294 -1.31 12.07 24.62
C GLU A 294 -1.93 10.75 24.16
N GLY A 295 -1.57 10.27 22.97
CA GLY A 295 -2.07 9.01 22.41
C GLY A 295 -1.62 7.80 23.24
N TYR A 296 -0.34 7.78 23.63
CA TYR A 296 0.20 6.73 24.48
C TYR A 296 -0.47 6.72 25.86
N ARG A 297 -0.59 7.88 26.52
CA ARG A 297 -1.28 7.98 27.82
C ARG A 297 -2.72 7.49 27.74
N MET A 298 -3.43 7.76 26.65
CA MET A 298 -4.80 7.27 26.44
C MET A 298 -4.89 5.74 26.36
N ILE A 299 -3.92 5.10 25.70
CA ILE A 299 -3.80 3.64 25.65
C ILE A 299 -3.40 3.10 27.03
N GLU A 300 -2.33 3.62 27.62
CA GLU A 300 -1.83 3.23 28.95
C GLU A 300 -2.95 3.26 30.00
N LEU A 301 -3.74 4.34 30.02
CA LEU A 301 -4.89 4.48 30.91
C LEU A 301 -5.91 3.36 30.75
N ARG A 302 -6.06 2.78 29.55
CA ARG A 302 -7.02 1.73 29.23
C ARG A 302 -6.46 0.34 29.51
N MET A 303 -5.17 0.12 29.23
CA MET A 303 -4.48 -1.15 29.41
C MET A 303 -4.07 -1.41 30.86
N THR A 304 -3.77 -0.36 31.62
CA THR A 304 -3.45 -0.47 33.05
C THR A 304 -4.73 -0.54 33.90
N SER A 305 -4.65 -1.25 35.02
CA SER A 305 -5.71 -1.37 36.02
C SER A 305 -5.88 -0.12 36.90
N GLN A 306 -5.45 1.05 36.42
CA GLN A 306 -5.54 2.31 37.16
C GLN A 306 -6.99 2.86 37.16
N LEU A 307 -7.82 2.24 38.00
CA LEU A 307 -9.24 2.56 38.16
C LEU A 307 -9.45 4.05 38.53
N GLU A 308 -8.58 4.61 39.37
CA GLU A 308 -8.65 6.01 39.81
C GLU A 308 -8.38 6.98 38.67
N MET A 309 -7.40 6.71 37.81
CA MET A 309 -7.06 7.58 36.69
C MET A 309 -8.13 7.52 35.61
N LYS A 310 -8.69 6.33 35.33
CA LYS A 310 -9.89 6.16 34.49
C LYS A 310 -11.09 6.97 35.00
N GLN A 311 -11.37 6.91 36.30
CA GLN A 311 -12.44 7.71 36.92
C GLN A 311 -12.18 9.21 36.81
N ARG A 312 -10.93 9.65 37.00
CA ARG A 312 -10.55 11.05 36.93
C ARG A 312 -10.70 11.61 35.51
N VAL A 313 -10.30 10.85 34.49
CA VAL A 313 -10.47 11.18 33.08
C VAL A 313 -11.95 11.23 32.69
N LEU A 314 -12.76 10.27 33.12
CA LEU A 314 -14.22 10.32 32.91
C LEU A 314 -14.85 11.55 33.58
N SER A 315 -14.38 11.93 34.77
CA SER A 315 -14.84 13.16 35.42
C SER A 315 -14.45 14.41 34.64
N LEU A 316 -13.24 14.45 34.06
CA LEU A 316 -12.77 15.56 33.24
C LEU A 316 -13.58 15.68 31.94
N VAL A 317 -13.86 14.55 31.26
CA VAL A 317 -14.74 14.54 30.08
C VAL A 317 -16.14 15.04 30.43
N HIS A 318 -16.68 14.66 31.59
CA HIS A 318 -17.97 15.15 32.05
C HIS A 318 -17.93 16.66 32.33
N GLN A 319 -16.89 17.16 32.98
CA GLN A 319 -16.69 18.59 33.24
C GLN A 319 -16.54 19.40 31.94
N ILE A 320 -15.80 18.89 30.95
CA ILE A 320 -15.66 19.51 29.63
C ILE A 320 -17.01 19.57 28.91
N ASN A 321 -17.80 18.50 28.97
CA ASN A 321 -19.13 18.48 28.36
C ASN A 321 -20.09 19.45 29.06
N GLN A 322 -20.05 19.53 30.40
CA GLN A 322 -20.82 20.51 31.16
C GLN A 322 -20.42 21.94 30.78
N LEU A 323 -19.12 22.23 30.66
CA LEU A 323 -18.62 23.52 30.18
C LEU A 323 -19.10 23.84 28.77
N ARG A 324 -19.06 22.87 27.85
CA ARG A 324 -19.59 23.04 26.48
C ARG A 324 -21.08 23.38 26.48
N VAL A 325 -21.88 22.66 27.27
CA VAL A 325 -23.32 22.91 27.40
C VAL A 325 -23.61 24.25 28.05
N SER A 326 -22.87 24.63 29.10
CA SER A 326 -23.05 25.93 29.75
C SER A 326 -22.69 27.08 28.80
N THR A 327 -21.58 26.95 28.06
CA THR A 327 -21.14 27.94 27.08
C THR A 327 -22.15 28.07 25.94
N PHE A 328 -22.73 26.96 25.48
CA PHE A 328 -23.80 26.97 24.48
C PHE A 328 -25.05 27.69 24.98
N ASN A 329 -25.47 27.41 26.22
CA ASN A 329 -26.62 28.07 26.84
C ASN A 329 -26.38 29.57 27.08
N GLU A 330 -25.18 29.96 27.52
CA GLU A 330 -24.81 31.37 27.65
C GLU A 330 -24.87 32.10 26.32
N ASN A 331 -24.32 31.50 25.26
CA ASN A 331 -24.36 32.08 23.91
C ASN A 331 -25.79 32.23 23.38
N GLN A 332 -26.67 31.25 23.62
CA GLN A 332 -28.11 31.36 23.31
C GLN A 332 -28.76 32.52 24.08
N MET A 333 -28.44 32.67 25.37
CA MET A 333 -28.99 33.73 26.21
C MET A 333 -28.52 35.13 25.77
N TYR A 334 -27.26 35.27 25.35
CA TYR A 334 -26.73 36.50 24.76
C TYR A 334 -27.41 36.85 23.43
N LEU A 335 -27.65 35.87 22.57
CA LEU A 335 -28.38 36.07 21.31
C LEU A 335 -29.83 36.52 21.56
N GLN A 336 -30.50 35.93 22.56
CA GLN A 336 -31.84 36.37 22.98
C GLN A 336 -31.84 37.82 23.46
N LYS A 337 -30.92 38.20 24.35
CA LYS A 337 -30.80 39.59 24.83
C LYS A 337 -30.47 40.58 23.72
N MET A 338 -29.62 40.21 22.76
CA MET A 338 -29.36 41.04 21.59
C MET A 338 -30.60 41.20 20.70
N SER A 339 -31.38 40.14 20.52
CA SER A 339 -32.66 40.19 19.79
C SER A 339 -33.66 41.12 20.48
N GLU A 340 -33.80 41.04 21.80
CA GLU A 340 -34.64 41.94 22.60
C GLU A 340 -34.19 43.41 22.51
N MET A 341 -32.88 43.68 22.62
CA MET A 341 -32.35 45.03 22.45
C MET A 341 -32.60 45.57 21.04
N LYS A 342 -32.43 44.74 20.00
CA LYS A 342 -32.72 45.12 18.62
C LYS A 342 -34.21 45.43 18.39
N MET A 343 -35.11 44.71 19.06
CA MET A 343 -36.55 45.00 19.07
C MET A 343 -36.89 46.29 19.80
N ARG A 344 -36.17 46.64 20.87
CA ARG A 344 -36.35 47.90 21.63
C ARG A 344 -35.75 49.13 20.94
N MET A 345 -34.77 48.93 20.06
CA MET A 345 -34.15 50.01 19.27
C MET A 345 -34.95 50.37 18.01
N LYS A 346 -35.82 49.46 17.53
CA LYS A 346 -36.85 49.75 16.53
C LYS A 346 -38.04 50.42 17.19
#